data_AF-A0A2S6HF70-F1
#
_entry.id   AF-A0A2S6HF70-F1
#
_cell.length_a   1.000
_cell.length_b   1.000
_cell.length_c   1.000
_cell.angle_alpha   90.00
_cell.angle_beta   90.00
_cell.angle_gamma   90.00
#
_symmetry.space_group_name_H-M   'P 1'
#
loop_
_entity.id
_entity.type
_entity.pdbx_description
1 polymer ?
#
loop_
_entity_poly.entity_id
_entity_poly.type
_entity_poly.pdbx_seq_one_letter_code
_entity_poly.pdbx_strand_id
1 'polypeptide(L)'
;MNLDLNRPYRKNLTSHGLIYMGGEEQEIIIKDISLTGVLAELKCDQASPKDAKDIFNMLSASTTIDLYLPEMRLAGEAEVVRVDMLNNHILLALEFRNITYDVDNQLYKRKVYRKNMTVPGRILLNGEYHEFHTVNASVDGLMINLAESIAVDAGEITVFEIERLALEGEIKVIWAERTADGGILLGLQYVHMEKTVIKGVPRFAR
;
A
#
# COMPACT_ATOMS: atom_id res chain seq x y z
N MET A 1 10.95 3.02 43.70
CA MET A 1 9.81 2.45 42.96
C MET A 1 10.17 2.55 41.48
N ASN A 2 10.72 1.49 40.90
CA ASN A 2 11.07 1.47 39.48
C ASN A 2 9.77 1.22 38.70
N LEU A 3 9.36 2.22 37.93
CA LEU A 3 8.40 2.04 36.85
C LEU A 3 9.14 1.25 35.76
N ASP A 4 9.15 -0.07 35.87
CA ASP A 4 9.39 -0.93 34.71
C ASP A 4 8.22 -0.69 33.76
N LEU A 5 8.42 0.31 32.90
CA LEU A 5 7.59 0.57 31.73
C LEU A 5 7.45 -0.77 31.01
N ASN A 6 6.21 -1.24 30.92
CA ASN A 6 5.79 -2.48 30.29
C ASN A 6 6.13 -2.40 28.79
N ARG A 7 7.43 -2.57 28.46
CA ARG A 7 7.92 -2.50 27.09
C ARG A 7 7.43 -3.76 26.39
N PRO A 8 6.78 -3.63 25.22
CA PRO A 8 6.37 -4.79 24.44
C PRO A 8 7.56 -5.73 24.24
N TYR A 9 7.30 -7.03 24.35
CA TYR A 9 8.30 -8.06 24.05
C TYR A 9 8.90 -7.81 22.67
N ARG A 10 10.23 -7.85 22.60
CA ARG A 10 11.03 -7.48 21.43
C ARG A 10 11.94 -8.62 21.06
N LYS A 11 11.91 -9.02 19.79
CA LYS A 11 12.77 -10.08 19.27
C LYS A 11 13.76 -9.44 18.30
N ASN A 12 15.04 -9.55 18.65
CA ASN A 12 16.11 -9.23 17.71
C ASN A 12 16.02 -10.20 16.53
N LEU A 13 15.76 -9.64 15.36
CA LEU A 13 15.63 -10.37 14.12
C LEU A 13 16.27 -9.51 13.05
N THR A 14 17.35 -10.03 12.45
CA THR A 14 17.90 -9.44 11.24
C THR A 14 17.17 -10.05 10.06
N SER A 15 16.26 -9.28 9.47
CA SER A 15 15.39 -9.67 8.36
C SER A 15 15.29 -8.50 7.38
N HIS A 16 14.86 -8.76 6.15
CA HIS A 16 14.68 -7.72 5.14
C HIS A 16 13.22 -7.29 5.03
N GLY A 17 13.00 -6.03 4.67
CA GLY A 17 11.69 -5.49 4.37
C GLY A 17 11.78 -4.42 3.29
N LEU A 18 10.60 -3.99 2.84
CA LEU A 18 10.42 -2.87 1.94
C LEU A 18 9.50 -1.85 2.60
N ILE A 19 9.79 -0.58 2.38
CA ILE A 19 8.85 0.50 2.66
C ILE A 19 8.58 1.30 1.40
N TYR A 20 7.39 1.89 1.31
CA TYR A 20 7.05 2.80 0.22
C TYR A 20 6.84 4.20 0.78
N MET A 21 7.69 5.13 0.35
CA MET A 21 7.62 6.54 0.73
C MET A 21 8.03 7.42 -0.45
N GLY A 22 7.50 8.64 -0.53
CA GLY A 22 7.91 9.59 -1.57
C GLY A 22 7.62 9.13 -3.01
N GLY A 23 6.86 8.04 -3.21
CA GLY A 23 6.62 7.46 -4.53
C GLY A 23 7.58 6.32 -4.91
N GLU A 24 8.48 5.91 -4.01
CA GLU A 24 9.51 4.92 -4.28
C GLU A 24 9.53 3.81 -3.22
N GLU A 25 9.90 2.60 -3.65
CA GLU A 25 10.19 1.48 -2.76
C GLU A 25 11.63 1.59 -2.26
N GLN A 26 11.82 1.45 -0.96
CA GLN A 26 13.12 1.52 -0.30
C GLN A 26 13.34 0.25 0.51
N GLU A 27 14.55 -0.31 0.42
CA GLU A 27 14.94 -1.48 1.22
C GLU A 27 15.20 -1.08 2.67
N ILE A 28 14.71 -1.90 3.60
CA ILE A 28 15.01 -1.79 5.02
C ILE A 28 15.56 -3.09 5.58
N ILE A 29 16.42 -2.96 6.59
CA ILE A 29 16.88 -4.07 7.43
C ILE A 29 16.19 -3.97 8.77
N ILE A 30 15.42 -4.98 9.13
CA ILE A 30 14.80 -5.08 10.44
C ILE A 30 15.88 -5.36 11.48
N LYS A 31 15.86 -4.61 12.57
CA LYS A 31 16.76 -4.78 13.73
C LYS A 31 16.04 -5.42 14.90
N ASP A 32 14.79 -5.01 15.11
CA ASP A 32 13.98 -5.46 16.23
C ASP A 32 12.50 -5.33 15.85
N ILE A 33 11.67 -6.26 16.30
CA ILE A 33 10.22 -6.25 16.07
C ILE A 33 9.47 -6.53 17.38
N SER A 34 8.33 -5.86 17.54
CA SER A 34 7.35 -6.11 18.59
C SER A 34 5.96 -6.33 17.99
N LEU A 35 4.97 -6.58 18.86
CA LEU A 35 3.56 -6.63 18.46
C LEU A 35 3.01 -5.31 17.91
N THR A 36 3.64 -4.19 18.25
CA THR A 36 3.12 -2.84 17.96
C THR A 36 3.93 -2.12 16.88
N GLY A 37 5.04 -2.68 16.43
CA GLY A 37 5.91 -1.97 15.52
C GLY A 37 7.25 -2.64 15.28
N VAL A 38 8.10 -1.93 14.57
CA VAL A 38 9.39 -2.42 14.11
C VAL A 38 10.44 -1.32 14.18
N LEU A 39 11.66 -1.68 14.56
CA LEU A 39 12.84 -0.86 14.39
C LEU A 39 13.57 -1.34 13.16
N ALA A 40 13.77 -0.44 12.20
CA ALA A 40 14.39 -0.75 10.92
C ALA A 40 15.50 0.23 10.60
N GLU A 41 16.50 -0.24 9.87
CA GLU A 41 17.53 0.58 9.24
C GLU A 41 17.19 0.74 7.76
N LEU A 42 17.15 1.97 7.27
CA LEU A 42 17.00 2.25 5.85
C LEU A 42 18.31 2.01 5.11
N LYS A 43 18.31 1.14 4.11
CA LYS A 43 19.48 0.98 3.23
C LYS A 43 19.56 2.17 2.28
N CYS A 44 20.43 3.12 2.62
CA CYS A 44 20.85 4.16 1.68
C CYS A 44 22.02 3.66 0.83
N ASP A 45 21.79 2.63 0.01
CA ASP A 45 22.82 2.14 -0.91
C ASP A 45 23.02 3.18 -2.02
N GLN A 46 24.11 3.96 -1.90
CA GLN A 46 24.58 4.98 -2.85
C GLN A 46 23.87 6.35 -2.86
N ALA A 47 23.11 6.67 -1.81
CA ALA A 47 22.58 8.02 -1.64
C ALA A 47 23.72 8.95 -1.14
N SER A 48 23.93 10.08 -1.78
CA SER A 48 24.88 11.08 -1.30
C SER A 48 24.48 11.53 0.12
N PRO A 49 25.39 12.07 0.95
CA PRO A 49 25.03 12.59 2.28
C PRO A 49 23.90 13.63 2.26
N LYS A 50 23.69 14.27 1.10
CA LYS A 50 22.59 15.20 0.85
C LYS A 50 21.25 14.48 0.76
N ASP A 51 21.20 13.35 0.07
CA ASP A 51 19.99 12.54 -0.12
C ASP A 51 19.52 11.92 1.20
N ALA A 52 20.44 11.46 2.06
CA ALA A 52 20.10 10.94 3.39
C ALA A 52 19.48 12.01 4.30
N LYS A 53 19.99 13.26 4.22
CA LYS A 53 19.44 14.39 4.99
C LYS A 53 18.07 14.81 4.48
N ASP A 54 17.86 14.77 3.17
CA ASP A 54 16.56 15.10 2.56
C ASP A 54 15.50 14.05 2.93
N ILE A 55 15.86 12.76 2.92
CA ILE A 55 15.00 11.67 3.41
C ILE A 55 14.69 11.84 4.91
N PHE A 56 15.69 12.15 5.73
CA PHE A 56 15.50 12.42 7.16
C PHE A 56 14.50 13.55 7.40
N ASN A 57 14.63 14.66 6.67
CA ASN A 57 13.73 15.80 6.78
C ASN A 57 12.30 15.44 6.36
N MET A 58 12.15 14.67 5.27
CA MET A 58 10.84 14.17 4.82
C MET A 58 10.16 13.33 5.89
N LEU A 59 10.91 12.42 6.53
CA LEU A 59 10.35 11.48 7.52
C LEU A 59 10.11 12.09 8.90
N SER A 60 10.82 13.16 9.24
CA SER A 60 10.71 13.82 10.55
C SER A 60 9.37 14.54 10.76
N ALA A 61 8.59 14.78 9.71
CA ALA A 61 7.30 15.46 9.79
C ALA A 61 6.12 14.54 10.23
N SER A 62 6.42 13.29 10.60
CA SER A 62 5.49 12.15 10.71
C SER A 62 4.81 11.82 9.38
N THR A 63 5.18 10.66 8.84
CA THR A 63 4.65 10.13 7.58
C THR A 63 4.10 8.75 7.82
N THR A 64 2.88 8.49 7.36
CA THR A 64 2.36 7.13 7.19
C THR A 64 2.98 6.54 5.93
N ILE A 65 3.62 5.39 6.07
CA ILE A 65 4.30 4.67 5.00
C ILE A 65 3.69 3.29 4.82
N ASP A 66 3.71 2.77 3.59
CA ASP A 66 3.41 1.36 3.38
C ASP A 66 4.65 0.53 3.74
N LEU A 67 4.44 -0.61 4.40
CA LEU A 67 5.46 -1.52 4.91
C LEU A 67 5.16 -2.94 4.40
N TYR A 68 6.20 -3.64 3.97
CA TYR A 68 6.14 -5.06 3.63
C TYR A 68 7.33 -5.82 4.23
N LEU A 69 7.04 -6.86 5.00
CA LEU A 69 8.01 -7.75 5.61
C LEU A 69 7.79 -9.17 5.05
N PRO A 70 8.50 -9.56 3.98
CA PRO A 70 8.25 -10.82 3.26
C PRO A 70 8.45 -12.06 4.14
N GLU A 71 9.53 -12.11 4.92
CA GLU A 71 9.83 -13.26 5.79
C GLU A 71 8.77 -13.48 6.88
N MET A 72 7.99 -12.45 7.21
CA MET A 72 6.88 -12.49 8.16
C MET A 72 5.52 -12.55 7.49
N ARG A 73 5.49 -12.41 6.15
CA ARG A 73 4.27 -12.33 5.35
C ARG A 73 3.35 -11.25 5.92
N LEU A 74 3.92 -10.07 6.16
CA LEU A 74 3.24 -8.94 6.77
C LEU A 74 3.28 -7.76 5.81
N ALA A 75 2.13 -7.17 5.51
CA ALA A 75 2.04 -5.95 4.70
C ALA A 75 1.02 -4.98 5.30
N GLY A 76 1.23 -3.68 5.14
CA GLY A 76 0.28 -2.70 5.66
C GLY A 76 0.83 -1.30 5.78
N GLU A 77 0.16 -0.49 6.59
CA GLU A 77 0.56 0.87 6.88
C GLU A 77 1.23 0.95 8.26
N ALA A 78 2.32 1.71 8.34
CA ALA A 78 3.01 2.04 9.57
C ALA A 78 3.27 3.55 9.66
N GLU A 79 3.29 4.09 10.86
CA GLU A 79 3.67 5.47 11.12
C GLU A 79 5.12 5.55 11.56
N VAL A 80 5.86 6.50 10.99
CA VAL A 80 7.21 6.84 11.45
C VAL A 80 7.11 7.64 12.74
N VAL A 81 7.32 6.98 13.89
CA VAL A 81 7.24 7.63 15.21
C VAL A 81 8.57 8.21 15.67
N ARG A 82 9.69 7.75 15.09
CA ARG A 82 11.02 8.32 15.35
C ARG A 82 11.96 8.06 14.18
N VAL A 83 12.82 9.03 13.91
CA VAL A 83 13.92 8.92 12.95
C VAL A 83 15.21 9.31 13.68
N ASP A 84 16.21 8.43 13.64
CA ASP A 84 17.55 8.68 14.20
C ASP A 84 18.59 8.58 13.08
N MET A 85 19.54 9.52 13.02
CA MET A 85 20.66 9.46 12.08
C MET A 85 21.94 9.09 12.84
N LEU A 86 22.54 7.94 12.52
CA LEU A 86 23.72 7.40 13.20
C LEU A 86 24.76 6.99 12.15
N ASN A 87 25.93 7.65 12.13
CA ASN A 87 27.04 7.31 11.23
C ASN A 87 26.62 7.17 9.75
N ASN A 88 25.75 8.06 9.27
CA ASN A 88 25.19 8.04 7.91
C ASN A 88 24.15 6.93 7.63
N HIS A 89 23.69 6.22 8.66
CA HIS A 89 22.55 5.31 8.62
C HIS A 89 21.31 6.00 9.18
N ILE A 90 20.16 5.76 8.57
CA ILE A 90 18.86 6.23 9.06
C ILE A 90 18.16 5.07 9.74
N LEU A 91 17.89 5.22 11.04
CA LEU A 91 17.06 4.29 11.81
C LEU A 91 15.64 4.85 11.90
N LEU A 92 14.68 3.98 11.65
CA LEU A 92 13.26 4.25 11.68
C LEU A 92 12.62 3.42 12.79
N ALA A 93 12.01 4.10 13.76
CA ALA A 93 11.04 3.45 14.64
C ALA A 93 9.66 3.60 13.99
N LEU A 94 9.07 2.47 13.63
CA LEU A 94 7.78 2.38 12.96
C LEU A 94 6.74 1.79 13.90
N GLU A 95 5.58 2.43 14.02
CA GLU A 95 4.42 1.90 14.72
C GLU A 95 3.40 1.35 13.72
N PHE A 96 2.92 0.13 13.95
CA PHE A 96 1.91 -0.48 13.09
C PHE A 96 0.57 0.26 13.20
N ARG A 97 -0.04 0.57 12.04
CA ARG A 97 -1.37 1.19 11.95
C ARG A 97 -2.38 0.19 11.42
N ASN A 98 -2.24 -0.20 10.16
CA ASN A 98 -3.13 -1.15 9.49
C ASN A 98 -2.32 -2.28 8.89
N ILE A 99 -2.12 -3.36 9.64
CA ILE A 99 -1.29 -4.48 9.22
C ILE A 99 -2.15 -5.69 8.89
N THR A 100 -1.86 -6.30 7.74
CA THR A 100 -2.40 -7.60 7.34
C THR A 100 -1.32 -8.65 7.50
N TYR A 101 -1.66 -9.73 8.19
CA TYR A 101 -0.83 -10.93 8.28
C TYR A 101 -1.15 -11.87 7.12
N ASP A 102 -0.18 -12.70 6.76
CA ASP A 102 -0.36 -13.84 5.87
C ASP A 102 -0.56 -13.47 4.39
N VAL A 103 0.18 -12.46 3.89
CA VAL A 103 0.04 -11.93 2.51
C VAL A 103 0.25 -12.98 1.41
N ASP A 104 0.95 -14.09 1.69
CA ASP A 104 1.18 -15.16 0.70
C ASP A 104 0.28 -16.39 0.90
N ASN A 105 -0.73 -16.38 1.77
CA ASN A 105 -1.48 -17.60 2.05
C ASN A 105 -2.56 -17.79 1.00
N GLN A 106 -2.37 -18.81 0.17
CA GLN A 106 -3.30 -19.25 -0.87
C GLN A 106 -4.71 -19.57 -0.35
N LEU A 107 -4.90 -19.70 0.96
CA LEU A 107 -6.22 -19.84 1.59
C LEU A 107 -7.02 -18.52 1.62
N TYR A 108 -6.34 -17.37 1.61
CA TYR A 108 -6.94 -16.05 1.31
C TYR A 108 -6.61 -15.70 -0.15
N LYS A 109 -7.63 -15.56 -0.99
CA LYS A 109 -7.53 -15.45 -2.47
C LYS A 109 -6.73 -14.25 -3.02
N ARG A 110 -5.99 -13.49 -2.21
CA ARG A 110 -5.32 -12.24 -2.60
C ARG A 110 -3.81 -12.46 -2.69
N LYS A 111 -3.26 -12.31 -3.90
CA LYS A 111 -1.83 -12.53 -4.20
C LYS A 111 -0.96 -11.27 -4.09
N VAL A 112 -1.57 -10.10 -3.92
CA VAL A 112 -0.90 -8.80 -4.04
C VAL A 112 -1.45 -7.81 -3.00
N TYR A 113 -0.55 -6.99 -2.45
CA TYR A 113 -0.88 -5.89 -1.54
C TYR A 113 -1.90 -4.91 -2.15
N ARG A 114 -2.82 -4.42 -1.32
CA ARG A 114 -3.83 -3.42 -1.69
C ARG A 114 -3.68 -2.22 -0.79
N LYS A 115 -3.45 -1.06 -1.40
CA LYS A 115 -3.42 0.22 -0.70
C LYS A 115 -4.81 0.84 -0.71
N ASN A 116 -5.28 1.26 0.45
CA ASN A 116 -6.49 2.09 0.53
C ASN A 116 -6.20 3.45 -0.10
N MET A 117 -6.99 3.81 -1.09
CA MET A 117 -6.87 5.11 -1.73
C MET A 117 -8.20 5.51 -2.33
N THR A 118 -8.51 6.81 -2.21
CA THR A 118 -9.74 7.39 -2.72
C THR A 118 -9.39 8.40 -3.80
N VAL A 119 -9.43 7.94 -5.04
CA VAL A 119 -9.11 8.71 -6.23
C VAL A 119 -10.31 8.65 -7.18
N PRO A 120 -10.78 9.79 -7.71
CA PRO A 120 -11.85 9.81 -8.70
C PRO A 120 -11.35 9.25 -10.04
N GLY A 121 -12.23 8.56 -10.75
CA GLY A 121 -12.01 8.05 -12.11
C GLY A 121 -13.33 7.84 -12.85
N ARG A 122 -13.25 7.33 -14.07
CA ARG A 122 -14.42 6.98 -14.88
C ARG A 122 -14.32 5.58 -15.46
N ILE A 123 -15.46 4.93 -15.59
CA ILE A 123 -15.60 3.61 -16.19
C ILE A 123 -16.73 3.63 -17.20
N LEU A 124 -16.54 2.99 -18.35
CA LEU A 124 -17.60 2.83 -19.35
C LEU A 124 -18.48 1.65 -18.93
N LEU A 125 -19.77 1.85 -18.71
CA LEU A 125 -20.72 0.77 -18.42
C LEU A 125 -22.00 1.05 -19.21
N ASN A 126 -22.62 0.01 -19.77
CA ASN A 126 -23.85 0.17 -20.58
C ASN A 126 -23.77 1.24 -21.69
N GLY A 127 -22.57 1.53 -22.20
CA GLY A 127 -22.32 2.52 -23.25
C GLY A 127 -22.14 3.97 -22.77
N GLU A 128 -22.17 4.23 -21.46
CA GLU A 128 -21.99 5.57 -20.88
C GLU A 128 -20.85 5.58 -19.86
N TYR A 129 -20.19 6.74 -19.71
CA TYR A 129 -19.14 6.91 -18.72
C TYR A 129 -19.75 7.28 -17.37
N HIS A 130 -19.36 6.53 -16.35
CA HIS A 130 -19.81 6.72 -14.98
C HIS A 130 -18.64 7.09 -14.07
N GLU A 131 -18.84 8.09 -13.21
CA GLU A 131 -17.81 8.52 -12.26
C GLU A 131 -17.78 7.62 -11.03
N PHE A 132 -16.58 7.19 -10.65
CA PHE A 132 -16.35 6.36 -9.47
C PHE A 132 -15.29 6.97 -8.57
N HIS A 133 -15.23 6.49 -7.33
CA HIS A 133 -14.08 6.65 -6.45
C HIS A 133 -13.43 5.30 -6.17
N THR A 134 -12.11 5.21 -6.23
CA THR A 134 -11.41 4.02 -5.74
C THR A 134 -11.64 3.86 -4.23
N VAL A 135 -11.68 2.61 -3.78
CA VAL A 135 -11.65 2.22 -2.37
C VAL A 135 -10.25 1.72 -2.03
N ASN A 136 -9.71 0.85 -2.87
CA ASN A 136 -8.33 0.38 -2.81
C ASN A 136 -7.81 0.03 -4.19
N ALA A 137 -6.48 0.02 -4.33
CA ALA A 137 -5.78 -0.36 -5.54
C ALA A 137 -4.60 -1.29 -5.24
N SER A 138 -4.31 -2.18 -6.18
CA SER A 138 -3.15 -3.08 -6.21
C SER A 138 -2.55 -3.07 -7.61
N VAL A 139 -1.44 -3.78 -7.83
CA VAL A 139 -0.89 -3.94 -9.19
C VAL A 139 -1.77 -4.81 -10.10
N ASP A 140 -2.68 -5.61 -9.55
CA ASP A 140 -3.53 -6.55 -10.29
C ASP A 140 -4.96 -6.04 -10.50
N GLY A 141 -5.38 -5.01 -9.77
CA GLY A 141 -6.74 -4.48 -9.90
C GLY A 141 -7.11 -3.44 -8.84
N LEU A 142 -8.37 -3.00 -8.91
CA LEU A 142 -8.96 -1.97 -8.05
C LEU A 142 -10.30 -2.44 -7.48
N MET A 143 -10.66 -1.84 -6.36
CA MET A 143 -12.04 -1.79 -5.89
C MET A 143 -12.53 -0.37 -6.07
N ILE A 144 -13.72 -0.19 -6.65
CA ILE A 144 -14.33 1.12 -6.85
C ILE A 144 -15.72 1.17 -6.26
N ASN A 145 -16.14 2.38 -5.91
CA ASN A 145 -17.50 2.70 -5.51
C ASN A 145 -18.12 3.63 -6.54
N LEU A 146 -19.27 3.24 -7.08
CA LEU A 146 -20.14 4.03 -7.93
C LEU A 146 -21.32 4.50 -7.08
N ALA A 147 -21.66 5.78 -7.14
CA ALA A 147 -22.76 6.35 -6.36
C ALA A 147 -24.15 5.88 -6.86
N GLU A 148 -24.21 5.35 -8.07
CA GLU A 148 -25.42 4.93 -8.75
C GLU A 148 -25.52 3.41 -8.86
N SER A 149 -26.75 2.90 -8.88
CA SER A 149 -27.01 1.47 -9.04
C SER A 149 -27.06 1.10 -10.53
N ILE A 150 -25.92 0.68 -11.06
CA ILE A 150 -25.80 0.21 -12.45
C ILE A 150 -25.81 -1.31 -12.46
N ALA A 151 -26.59 -1.90 -13.37
CA ALA A 151 -26.52 -3.34 -13.62
C ALA A 151 -25.23 -3.65 -14.38
N VAL A 152 -24.39 -4.51 -13.80
CA VAL A 152 -23.09 -4.91 -14.33
C VAL A 152 -22.92 -6.41 -14.09
N ASP A 153 -22.49 -7.14 -15.11
CA ASP A 153 -22.29 -8.59 -15.01
C ASP A 153 -20.85 -8.94 -14.63
N ALA A 154 -20.69 -9.92 -13.75
CA ALA A 154 -19.37 -10.48 -13.47
C ALA A 154 -18.80 -11.13 -14.75
N GLY A 155 -17.60 -10.73 -15.12
CA GLY A 155 -16.93 -11.16 -16.34
C GLY A 155 -16.89 -10.13 -17.44
N GLU A 156 -17.72 -9.08 -17.36
CA GLU A 156 -17.73 -7.96 -18.31
C GLU A 156 -16.34 -7.30 -18.38
N ILE A 157 -15.86 -7.06 -19.60
CA ILE A 157 -14.62 -6.32 -19.87
C ILE A 157 -15.01 -4.97 -20.42
N THR A 158 -14.47 -3.92 -19.83
CA THR A 158 -14.75 -2.55 -20.23
C THR A 158 -13.51 -1.67 -20.06
N VAL A 159 -13.62 -0.39 -20.39
CA VAL A 159 -12.54 0.60 -20.27
C VAL A 159 -12.72 1.48 -19.04
N PHE A 160 -11.60 1.92 -18.48
CA PHE A 160 -11.56 2.84 -17.35
C PHE A 160 -10.47 3.90 -17.55
N GLU A 161 -10.62 5.02 -16.86
CA GLU A 161 -9.64 6.11 -16.81
C GLU A 161 -9.55 6.68 -15.38
N ILE A 162 -8.33 6.93 -14.91
CA ILE A 162 -8.01 7.60 -13.64
C ILE A 162 -6.89 8.60 -13.93
N GLU A 163 -7.27 9.81 -14.35
CA GLU A 163 -6.33 10.87 -14.76
C GLU A 163 -5.26 11.16 -13.69
N ARG A 164 -5.65 11.21 -12.41
CA ARG A 164 -4.74 11.52 -11.29
C ARG A 164 -3.62 10.49 -11.11
N LEU A 165 -3.87 9.25 -11.51
CA LEU A 165 -2.87 8.17 -11.50
C LEU A 165 -2.25 7.98 -12.89
N ALA A 166 -2.72 8.74 -13.89
CA ALA A 166 -2.41 8.59 -15.30
C ALA A 166 -2.56 7.14 -15.77
N LEU A 167 -3.63 6.48 -15.29
CA LEU A 167 -4.00 5.11 -15.61
C LEU A 167 -5.22 5.09 -16.53
N GLU A 168 -5.14 4.32 -17.60
CA GLU A 168 -6.25 3.98 -18.46
C GLU A 168 -6.00 2.60 -19.10
N GLY A 169 -7.07 1.95 -19.55
CA GLY A 169 -6.98 0.66 -20.22
C GLY A 169 -8.24 -0.19 -20.08
N GLU A 170 -8.07 -1.50 -20.24
CA GLU A 170 -9.15 -2.48 -20.16
C GLU A 170 -9.16 -3.16 -18.79
N ILE A 171 -10.36 -3.34 -18.25
CA ILE A 171 -10.59 -3.89 -16.93
C ILE A 171 -11.77 -4.85 -16.94
N LYS A 172 -11.66 -5.92 -16.17
CA LYS A 172 -12.67 -6.95 -16.03
C LYS A 172 -13.38 -6.84 -14.69
N VAL A 173 -14.70 -6.89 -14.71
CA VAL A 173 -15.53 -7.00 -13.51
C VAL A 173 -15.42 -8.40 -12.95
N ILE A 174 -15.00 -8.53 -11.70
CA ILE A 174 -14.86 -9.82 -11.01
C ILE A 174 -16.07 -10.09 -10.11
N TRP A 175 -16.58 -9.06 -9.46
CA TRP A 175 -17.79 -9.12 -8.64
C TRP A 175 -18.40 -7.72 -8.51
N ALA A 176 -19.68 -7.69 -8.17
CA ALA A 176 -20.44 -6.48 -7.91
C ALA A 176 -21.30 -6.67 -6.66
N GLU A 177 -21.33 -5.68 -5.78
CA GLU A 177 -22.08 -5.71 -4.52
C GLU A 177 -22.80 -4.38 -4.32
N ARG A 178 -24.10 -4.41 -4.00
CA ARG A 178 -24.87 -3.19 -3.72
C ARG A 178 -24.50 -2.65 -2.34
N THR A 179 -24.31 -1.35 -2.27
CA THR A 179 -24.06 -0.66 -1.00
C THR A 179 -25.36 -0.25 -0.32
N ALA A 180 -25.30 -0.01 0.99
CA ALA A 180 -26.48 0.37 1.78
C ALA A 180 -27.08 1.74 1.39
N ASP A 181 -26.27 2.62 0.81
CA ASP A 181 -26.64 3.95 0.31
C ASP A 181 -27.20 3.93 -1.12
N GLY A 182 -27.37 2.74 -1.73
CA GLY A 182 -27.97 2.58 -3.05
C GLY A 182 -26.99 2.64 -4.23
N GLY A 183 -25.69 2.78 -3.97
CA GLY A 183 -24.63 2.64 -4.97
C GLY A 183 -24.23 1.18 -5.23
N ILE A 184 -23.07 1.01 -5.86
CA ILE A 184 -22.49 -0.30 -6.14
C ILE A 184 -20.97 -0.30 -5.96
N LEU A 185 -20.48 -1.29 -5.22
CA LEU A 185 -19.06 -1.64 -5.12
C LEU A 185 -18.72 -2.65 -6.21
N LEU A 186 -17.66 -2.36 -6.96
CA LEU A 186 -17.13 -3.28 -7.97
C LEU A 186 -15.72 -3.70 -7.61
N GLY A 187 -15.47 -5.00 -7.69
CA GLY A 187 -14.13 -5.56 -7.71
C GLY A 187 -13.67 -5.76 -9.14
N LEU A 188 -12.59 -5.11 -9.51
CA LEU A 188 -12.11 -5.06 -10.89
C LEU A 188 -10.68 -5.60 -11.00
N GLN A 189 -10.36 -6.25 -12.12
CA GLN A 189 -9.03 -6.80 -12.44
C GLN A 189 -8.53 -6.19 -13.74
N TYR A 190 -7.28 -5.73 -13.77
CA TYR A 190 -6.68 -5.22 -15.00
C TYR A 190 -6.56 -6.34 -16.04
N VAL A 191 -7.02 -6.08 -17.26
CA VAL A 191 -6.79 -6.95 -18.43
C VAL A 191 -5.65 -6.40 -19.24
N HIS A 192 -5.68 -5.08 -19.49
CA HIS A 192 -4.63 -4.35 -20.17
C HIS A 192 -4.52 -2.96 -19.55
N MET A 193 -3.29 -2.49 -19.35
CA MET A 193 -3.03 -1.12 -18.90
C MET A 193 -2.01 -0.48 -19.83
N GLU A 194 -2.24 0.78 -20.19
CA GLU A 194 -1.26 1.55 -20.97
C GLU A 194 0.03 1.80 -20.17
N LYS A 195 -0.07 1.86 -18.84
CA LYS A 195 1.06 2.00 -17.91
C LYS A 195 1.07 0.89 -16.88
N THR A 196 2.26 0.32 -16.65
CA THR A 196 2.46 -0.76 -15.67
C THR A 196 2.85 -0.25 -14.28
N VAL A 197 3.21 1.04 -14.14
CA VAL A 197 3.53 1.67 -12.86
C VAL A 197 2.33 2.47 -12.40
N ILE A 198 1.77 2.10 -11.24
CA ILE A 198 0.66 2.82 -10.62
C ILE A 198 1.22 3.78 -9.58
N LYS A 199 1.09 5.07 -9.83
CA LYS A 199 1.60 6.09 -8.90
C LYS A 199 0.97 5.92 -7.52
N GLY A 200 1.80 5.78 -6.50
CA GLY A 200 1.33 5.72 -5.12
C GLY A 200 0.95 4.34 -4.61
N VAL A 201 0.96 3.30 -5.46
CA VAL A 201 0.69 1.90 -5.08
C VAL A 201 2.01 1.13 -5.10
N PRO A 202 2.45 0.57 -3.95
CA PRO A 202 3.64 -0.26 -3.94
C PRO A 202 3.38 -1.57 -4.66
N ARG A 203 4.40 -2.08 -5.34
CA ARG A 203 4.32 -3.35 -6.06
C ARG A 203 4.46 -4.52 -5.09
N PHE A 204 5.43 -4.43 -4.16
CA PHE A 204 5.76 -5.47 -3.17
C PHE A 204 5.80 -6.92 -3.71
N ALA A 205 5.98 -7.07 -5.02
CA ALA A 205 6.00 -8.33 -5.73
C ALA A 205 7.38 -8.50 -6.36
N ARG A 206 8.13 -9.46 -5.82
CA ARG A 206 9.27 -10.08 -6.51
C ARG A 206 9.12 -11.58 -6.39
#